data_AF-S9W6U5-F1
#
_entry.id   AF-S9W6U5-F1
#
_cell.length_a   1.000
_cell.length_b   1.000
_cell.length_c   1.000
_cell.angle_alpha   90.00
_cell.angle_beta   90.00
_cell.angle_gamma   90.00
#
_symmetry.space_group_name_H-M   'P 1'
#
loop_
_entity.id
_entity.type
_entity.pdbx_description
1 polymer ?
#
loop_
_entity_poly.entity_id
_entity_poly.type
_entity_poly.pdbx_seq_one_letter_code
_entity_poly.pdbx_strand_id
1 'polypeptide(L)'
;MASRLFLQRTLPAFQRAAFVRTAAPINRCFSSTPRSLNNAEPPKRTPPEQKAAQIINAAPSTSMLTKSGVLTVTAAALATAISKGIYVVNEETIVVASFLGLLGVFGTLGRKAYNEWSDKTINNIANILETSRQGHKGAIQERIQQVTGLQDVEDVTKVLFTTSKETARMEAEIFELEQQVALAQQAKSVLESWVHHEASIRADQQRRLVSDVLGRVDSKILTQKFQQEALNESIGEVEKVLATA
;
A
#
# COMPACT_ATOMS: atom_id res chain seq x y z
N MET A 1 9.09 39.27 35.30
CA MET A 1 8.93 40.55 34.59
C MET A 1 8.59 40.21 33.14
N ALA A 2 7.33 40.02 32.79
CA ALA A 2 6.38 41.07 32.40
C ALA A 2 6.85 41.86 31.16
N SER A 3 6.32 41.49 29.98
CA SER A 3 5.91 42.38 28.87
C SER A 3 5.41 41.51 27.71
N ARG A 4 4.11 41.20 27.68
CA ARG A 4 3.06 41.90 26.89
C ARG A 4 3.18 41.67 25.38
N LEU A 5 2.67 40.53 24.91
CA LEU A 5 2.13 40.38 23.55
C LEU A 5 0.61 40.53 23.65
N PHE A 6 0.12 41.69 23.26
CA PHE A 6 -1.31 42.03 23.21
C PHE A 6 -1.59 42.71 21.86
N LEU A 7 -2.74 42.36 21.28
CA LEU A 7 -3.38 42.92 20.08
C LEU A 7 -2.67 42.57 18.74
N GLN A 8 -3.35 42.26 17.64
CA GLN A 8 -4.71 42.64 17.26
C GLN A 8 -5.22 41.69 16.18
N ARG A 9 -6.37 41.06 16.45
CA ARG A 9 -7.17 40.30 15.50
C ARG A 9 -7.91 41.29 14.60
N THR A 10 -7.55 41.37 13.33
CA THR A 10 -8.24 42.20 12.32
C THR A 10 -9.11 41.30 11.44
N LEU A 11 -10.42 41.54 11.50
CA LEU A 11 -11.42 40.99 10.58
C LEU A 11 -11.20 41.56 9.16
N PRO A 12 -11.42 40.80 8.07
CA PRO A 12 -11.40 41.37 6.73
C PRO A 12 -12.60 42.32 6.57
N ALA A 13 -12.28 43.56 6.18
CA ALA A 13 -13.25 44.60 5.89
C ALA A 13 -14.16 44.19 4.72
N PHE A 14 -15.47 44.30 4.93
CA PHE A 14 -16.48 44.28 3.88
C PHE A 14 -16.26 45.49 2.96
N GLN A 15 -15.53 45.31 1.87
CA GLN A 15 -15.43 46.34 0.82
C GLN A 15 -16.74 46.36 0.04
N ARG A 16 -17.51 47.45 0.22
CA ARG A 16 -18.63 47.81 -0.64
C ARG A 16 -18.12 47.92 -2.09
N ALA A 17 -18.56 47.02 -2.96
CA ALA A 17 -18.38 47.15 -4.40
C ALA A 17 -19.16 48.37 -4.89
N ALA A 18 -18.44 49.47 -5.15
CA ALA A 18 -18.98 50.58 -5.91
C ALA A 18 -19.18 50.12 -7.36
N PHE A 19 -20.42 50.12 -7.82
CA PHE A 19 -20.77 49.82 -9.21
C PHE A 19 -20.33 51.00 -10.08
N VAL A 20 -19.09 50.96 -10.57
CA VAL A 20 -18.61 51.91 -11.57
C VAL A 20 -19.22 51.51 -12.91
N ARG A 21 -20.23 52.27 -13.36
CA ARG A 21 -20.71 52.24 -14.74
C ARG A 21 -19.59 52.76 -15.64
N THR A 22 -18.78 51.87 -16.19
CA THR A 22 -17.94 52.17 -17.35
C THR A 22 -18.82 52.16 -18.60
N ALA A 23 -19.16 53.35 -19.09
CA ALA A 23 -19.72 53.50 -20.43
C ALA A 23 -18.59 53.21 -21.44
N ALA A 24 -18.63 52.02 -22.05
CA ALA A 24 -17.75 51.71 -23.17
C ALA A 24 -18.21 52.51 -24.41
N PRO A 25 -17.31 53.19 -25.14
CA PRO A 25 -17.67 53.79 -26.42
C PRO A 25 -18.00 52.67 -27.41
N ILE A 26 -19.25 52.66 -27.89
CA ILE A 26 -19.68 51.80 -28.99
C ILE A 26 -19.09 52.38 -30.28
N ASN A 27 -17.84 52.05 -30.56
CA ASN A 27 -17.27 52.23 -31.90
C ASN A 27 -17.83 51.12 -32.79
N ARG A 28 -18.93 51.40 -33.49
CA ARG A 28 -19.38 50.58 -34.63
C ARG A 28 -18.40 50.76 -35.78
N CYS A 29 -17.29 50.03 -35.74
CA CYS A 29 -16.47 49.86 -36.94
C CYS A 29 -17.16 48.81 -37.81
N PHE A 30 -17.84 49.26 -38.87
CA PHE A 30 -18.24 48.38 -39.96
C PHE A 30 -16.96 47.93 -40.67
N SER A 31 -16.40 46.79 -40.26
CA SER A 31 -15.35 46.14 -41.04
C SER A 31 -16.01 45.49 -42.27
N SER A 32 -16.04 46.20 -43.39
CA SER A 32 -16.29 45.58 -44.69
C SER A 32 -15.04 44.82 -45.11
N THR A 33 -14.83 43.63 -44.54
CA THR A 33 -13.90 42.68 -45.12
C THR A 33 -14.52 42.18 -46.43
N PRO A 34 -13.90 42.41 -47.61
CA PRO A 34 -14.36 41.78 -48.83
C PRO A 34 -14.17 40.27 -48.64
N ARG A 35 -15.29 39.56 -48.46
CA ARG A 35 -15.29 38.09 -48.49
C ARG A 35 -14.86 37.70 -49.90
N SER A 36 -13.63 37.17 -50.02
CA SER A 36 -13.17 36.54 -51.24
C SER A 36 -14.20 35.49 -51.66
N LEU A 37 -14.90 35.76 -52.77
CA LEU A 37 -15.83 34.84 -53.45
C LEU A 37 -15.08 33.87 -54.38
N ASN A 38 -13.78 33.72 -54.20
CA ASN A 38 -13.00 32.78 -54.99
C ASN A 38 -12.78 31.53 -54.13
N ASN A 39 -13.50 30.47 -54.47
CA ASN A 39 -13.41 29.11 -53.92
C ASN A 39 -14.32 28.73 -52.73
N ALA A 40 -15.57 29.21 -52.71
CA ALA A 40 -16.65 28.48 -52.07
C ALA A 40 -17.42 27.71 -53.15
N GLU A 41 -17.15 26.42 -53.29
CA GLU A 41 -18.03 25.52 -54.04
C GLU A 41 -19.47 25.72 -53.51
N PRO A 42 -20.46 26.00 -54.37
CA PRO A 42 -21.84 26.10 -53.90
C PRO A 42 -22.19 24.80 -53.19
N PRO A 43 -22.89 24.82 -52.03
CA PRO A 43 -23.23 23.59 -51.31
C PRO A 43 -23.85 22.62 -52.32
N LYS A 44 -23.21 21.46 -52.48
CA LYS A 44 -23.60 20.43 -53.47
C LYS A 44 -25.10 20.21 -53.32
N ARG A 45 -25.88 20.72 -54.28
CA ARG A 45 -27.34 20.61 -54.25
C ARG A 45 -27.61 19.12 -54.27
N THR A 46 -27.98 18.55 -53.12
CA THR A 46 -28.41 17.16 -53.07
C THR A 46 -29.53 17.01 -54.10
N PRO A 47 -29.52 15.96 -54.93
CA PRO A 47 -30.50 15.81 -55.99
C PRO A 47 -31.91 15.92 -55.38
N PRO A 48 -32.84 16.62 -56.06
CA PRO A 48 -34.18 16.90 -55.53
C PRO A 48 -34.90 15.61 -55.10
N GLU A 49 -34.61 14.50 -55.78
CA GLU A 49 -35.08 13.15 -55.47
C GLU A 49 -34.72 12.70 -54.04
N GLN A 50 -33.49 12.97 -53.59
CA GLN A 50 -33.05 12.58 -52.24
C GLN A 50 -33.70 13.42 -51.15
N LYS A 51 -33.97 14.71 -51.41
CA LYS A 51 -34.69 15.58 -50.46
C LYS A 51 -36.17 15.20 -50.38
N ALA A 52 -36.80 14.94 -51.52
CA ALA A 52 -38.17 14.49 -51.58
C ALA A 52 -38.34 13.15 -50.84
N ALA A 53 -37.40 12.22 -51.02
CA ALA A 53 -37.38 10.96 -50.29
C ALA A 53 -37.29 11.17 -48.76
N GLN A 54 -36.48 12.12 -48.29
CA GLN A 54 -36.41 12.45 -46.85
C GLN A 54 -37.73 13.00 -46.30
N ILE A 55 -38.42 13.85 -47.06
CA ILE A 55 -39.72 14.42 -46.67
C ILE A 55 -40.80 13.33 -46.63
N ILE A 56 -40.84 12.45 -47.63
CA ILE A 56 -41.77 11.32 -47.69
C ILE A 56 -41.49 10.34 -46.54
N ASN A 57 -40.21 10.08 -46.24
CA ASN A 57 -39.83 9.16 -45.18
C ASN A 57 -40.10 9.71 -43.77
N ALA A 58 -40.04 11.03 -43.57
CA ALA A 58 -40.36 11.69 -42.31
C ALA A 58 -41.87 11.70 -41.98
N ALA A 59 -42.75 11.39 -42.93
CA ALA A 59 -44.18 11.28 -42.68
C ALA A 59 -44.50 10.10 -41.73
N PRO A 60 -45.41 10.29 -40.75
CA PRO A 60 -45.74 9.30 -39.72
C PRO A 60 -46.63 8.18 -40.30
N SER A 61 -46.03 7.28 -41.08
CA SER A 61 -46.66 6.03 -41.52
C SER A 61 -45.59 5.04 -41.98
N THR A 62 -45.87 3.75 -41.83
CA THR A 62 -44.98 2.65 -42.21
C THR A 62 -45.19 2.17 -43.65
N SER A 63 -46.25 2.60 -44.35
CA SER A 63 -46.57 2.18 -45.74
C SER A 63 -46.27 3.28 -46.77
N MET A 64 -45.62 2.92 -47.88
CA MET A 64 -45.19 3.87 -48.94
C MET A 64 -46.36 4.62 -49.59
N LEU A 65 -47.48 3.93 -49.84
CA LEU A 65 -48.71 4.54 -50.37
C LEU A 65 -49.30 5.57 -49.40
N THR A 66 -49.24 5.27 -48.09
CA THR A 66 -49.75 6.16 -47.06
C THR A 66 -48.81 7.35 -46.84
N LYS A 67 -47.49 7.18 -47.01
CA LYS A 67 -46.53 8.30 -46.92
C LYS A 67 -46.78 9.37 -47.99
N SER A 68 -46.96 8.97 -49.24
CA SER A 68 -47.32 9.92 -50.32
C SER A 68 -48.78 10.38 -50.18
N GLY A 69 -49.69 9.50 -49.80
CA GLY A 69 -51.10 9.81 -49.57
C GLY A 69 -51.35 10.86 -48.49
N VAL A 70 -50.63 10.81 -47.36
CA VAL A 70 -50.78 11.81 -46.30
C VAL A 70 -50.30 13.18 -46.77
N LEU A 71 -49.19 13.26 -47.50
CA LEU A 71 -48.70 14.53 -48.04
C LEU A 71 -49.62 15.11 -49.10
N THR A 72 -50.17 14.27 -49.99
CA THR A 72 -51.10 14.73 -51.02
C THR A 72 -52.45 15.13 -50.44
N VAL A 73 -52.99 14.36 -49.49
CA VAL A 73 -54.25 14.69 -48.80
C VAL A 73 -54.09 15.95 -47.96
N THR A 74 -52.99 16.12 -47.22
CA THR A 74 -52.75 17.34 -46.45
C THR A 74 -52.58 18.56 -47.34
N ALA A 75 -51.83 18.44 -48.45
CA ALA A 75 -51.71 19.51 -49.43
C ALA A 75 -53.05 19.88 -50.07
N ALA A 76 -53.87 18.88 -50.45
CA ALA A 76 -55.21 19.09 -50.99
C ALA A 76 -56.15 19.70 -49.94
N ALA A 77 -56.07 19.26 -48.68
CA ALA A 77 -56.84 19.84 -47.57
C ALA A 77 -56.46 21.31 -47.32
N LEU A 78 -55.17 21.65 -47.36
CA LEU A 78 -54.73 23.04 -47.24
C LEU A 78 -55.19 23.91 -48.43
N ALA A 79 -55.07 23.40 -49.66
CA ALA A 79 -55.52 24.11 -50.86
C ALA A 79 -57.04 24.35 -50.84
N THR A 80 -57.82 23.34 -50.41
CA THR A 80 -59.27 23.47 -50.27
C THR A 80 -59.67 24.38 -49.10
N ALA A 81 -58.92 24.36 -47.99
CA ALA A 81 -59.15 25.26 -46.86
C ALA A 81 -58.94 26.73 -47.23
N ILE A 82 -57.90 27.02 -48.03
CA ILE A 82 -57.64 28.37 -48.56
C ILE A 82 -58.70 28.73 -49.59
N SER A 83 -58.97 27.84 -50.56
CA SER A 83 -59.90 28.13 -51.67
C SER A 83 -61.35 28.33 -51.22
N LYS A 84 -61.79 27.64 -50.15
CA LYS A 84 -63.15 27.79 -49.59
C LYS A 84 -63.23 28.81 -48.46
N GLY A 85 -62.12 29.48 -48.10
CA GLY A 85 -62.09 30.43 -46.99
C GLY A 85 -62.33 29.81 -45.61
N ILE A 86 -62.13 28.49 -45.46
CA ILE A 86 -62.22 27.80 -44.15
C ILE A 86 -61.11 28.31 -43.21
N TYR A 87 -59.97 28.74 -43.77
CA TYR A 87 -58.93 29.46 -43.07
C TYR A 87 -58.90 30.93 -43.52
N VAL A 88 -59.19 31.86 -42.59
CA VAL A 88 -59.12 33.31 -42.84
C VAL A 88 -57.82 33.84 -42.26
N VAL A 89 -57.01 34.49 -43.11
CA VAL A 89 -55.78 35.15 -42.67
C VAL A 89 -56.15 36.41 -41.88
N ASN A 90 -56.11 36.31 -40.56
CA ASN A 90 -56.35 37.41 -39.63
C ASN A 90 -55.09 37.75 -38.81
N GLU A 91 -55.17 38.74 -37.93
CA GLU A 91 -54.08 39.18 -37.04
C GLU A 91 -53.49 38.04 -36.18
N GLU A 92 -54.30 37.08 -35.75
CA GLU A 92 -53.85 35.91 -34.98
C GLU A 92 -52.89 35.00 -35.75
N THR A 93 -52.90 35.04 -37.09
CA THR A 93 -52.00 34.22 -37.91
C THR A 93 -50.54 34.67 -37.79
N ILE A 94 -50.30 35.95 -37.54
CA ILE A 94 -48.96 36.50 -37.24
C ILE A 94 -48.50 36.01 -35.87
N VAL A 95 -49.41 35.95 -34.89
CA VAL A 95 -49.12 35.39 -33.55
C VAL A 95 -48.76 33.91 -33.68
N VAL A 96 -49.54 33.11 -34.41
CA VAL A 96 -49.26 31.69 -34.66
C VAL A 96 -47.92 31.51 -35.39
N ALA A 97 -47.64 32.31 -36.42
CA ALA A 97 -46.36 32.23 -37.14
C ALA A 97 -45.16 32.55 -36.23
N SER A 98 -45.28 33.56 -35.36
CA SER A 98 -44.23 33.90 -34.40
C SER A 98 -44.04 32.82 -33.34
N PHE A 99 -45.12 32.20 -32.87
CA PHE A 99 -45.09 31.10 -31.91
C PHE A 99 -44.45 29.84 -32.51
N LEU A 100 -44.80 29.48 -33.74
CA LEU A 100 -44.16 28.38 -34.46
C LEU A 100 -42.68 28.66 -34.73
N GLY A 101 -42.32 29.90 -35.06
CA GLY A 101 -40.93 30.33 -35.19
C GLY A 101 -40.15 30.16 -33.88
N LEU A 102 -40.74 30.58 -32.76
CA LEU A 102 -40.17 30.40 -31.43
C LEU A 102 -40.02 28.91 -31.07
N LEU A 103 -41.06 28.10 -31.30
CA LEU A 103 -40.99 26.65 -31.10
C LEU A 103 -39.91 25.98 -31.97
N GLY A 104 -39.68 26.46 -33.19
CA GLY A 104 -38.58 25.97 -34.04
C GLY A 104 -37.20 26.24 -33.42
N VAL A 105 -37.00 27.44 -32.88
CA VAL A 105 -35.76 27.81 -32.18
C VAL A 105 -35.59 27.01 -30.88
N PHE A 106 -36.64 26.89 -30.07
CA PHE A 106 -36.61 26.06 -28.85
C PHE A 106 -36.45 24.57 -29.15
N GLY A 107 -37.04 24.06 -30.23
CA GLY A 107 -36.91 22.66 -30.63
C GLY A 107 -35.49 22.29 -31.06
N THR A 108 -34.71 23.24 -31.57
CA THR A 108 -33.31 22.99 -31.96
C THR A 108 -32.32 23.23 -30.82
N LEU A 109 -32.43 24.35 -30.10
CA LEU A 109 -31.53 24.71 -29.01
C LEU A 109 -31.89 24.01 -27.70
N GLY A 110 -33.17 24.05 -27.33
CA GLY A 110 -33.68 23.44 -26.09
C GLY A 110 -33.54 21.92 -26.09
N ARG A 111 -33.73 21.25 -27.23
CA ARG A 111 -33.54 19.79 -27.33
C ARG A 111 -32.10 19.36 -27.02
N LYS A 112 -31.10 20.09 -27.53
CA LYS A 112 -29.69 19.75 -27.27
C LYS A 112 -29.34 19.95 -25.79
N ALA A 113 -29.72 21.10 -25.23
CA ALA A 113 -29.47 21.42 -23.83
C ALA A 113 -30.18 20.44 -22.87
N TYR A 114 -31.42 20.06 -23.18
CA TYR A 114 -32.18 19.09 -22.38
C TYR A 114 -31.57 17.69 -22.45
N ASN A 115 -31.18 17.23 -23.63
CA ASN A 115 -30.54 15.92 -23.79
C ASN A 115 -29.22 15.85 -23.02
N GLU A 116 -28.36 16.86 -23.13
CA GLU A 116 -27.09 16.91 -22.40
C GLU A 116 -27.31 16.93 -20.87
N TRP A 117 -28.27 17.73 -20.40
CA TRP A 117 -28.64 17.77 -18.99
C TRP A 117 -29.19 16.42 -18.50
N SER A 118 -30.04 15.77 -19.29
CA SER A 118 -30.61 14.46 -19.00
C SER A 118 -29.52 13.39 -18.92
N ASP A 119 -28.65 13.32 -19.94
CA ASP A 119 -27.55 12.37 -19.99
C ASP A 119 -26.59 12.55 -18.81
N LYS A 120 -26.27 13.80 -18.46
CA LYS A 120 -25.43 14.12 -17.29
C LYS A 120 -26.07 13.64 -15.99
N THR A 121 -27.37 13.84 -15.83
CA THR A 121 -28.12 13.44 -14.63
C THR A 121 -28.18 11.92 -14.51
N ILE A 122 -28.49 11.23 -15.60
CA ILE A 122 -28.51 9.76 -15.68
C ILE A 122 -27.13 9.20 -15.33
N ASN A 123 -26.07 9.73 -15.93
CA ASN A 123 -24.69 9.29 -15.67
C ASN A 123 -24.27 9.55 -14.23
N ASN A 124 -24.67 10.68 -13.63
CA ASN A 124 -24.37 10.96 -12.22
C ASN A 124 -25.04 9.95 -11.28
N ILE A 125 -26.32 9.66 -11.50
CA ILE A 125 -27.06 8.66 -10.70
C ILE A 125 -26.45 7.27 -10.88
N ALA A 126 -26.14 6.88 -12.12
CA ALA A 126 -25.50 5.61 -12.41
C ALA A 126 -24.13 5.48 -11.71
N ASN A 127 -23.32 6.55 -11.73
CA ASN A 127 -22.02 6.56 -11.08
C ASN A 127 -22.13 6.47 -9.55
N ILE A 128 -23.08 7.18 -8.92
CA ILE A 128 -23.33 7.06 -7.48
C ILE A 128 -23.74 5.63 -7.11
N LEU A 129 -24.63 5.00 -7.88
CA LEU A 129 -25.05 3.62 -7.65
C LEU A 129 -23.88 2.64 -7.83
N GLU A 130 -23.04 2.83 -8.85
CA GLU A 130 -21.86 1.99 -9.09
C GLU A 130 -20.84 2.13 -7.95
N THR A 131 -20.52 3.37 -7.56
CA THR A 131 -19.59 3.69 -6.47
C THR A 131 -20.09 3.13 -5.15
N SER A 132 -21.38 3.28 -4.85
CA SER A 132 -21.99 2.71 -3.64
C SER A 132 -21.92 1.19 -3.63
N ARG A 133 -22.14 0.53 -4.78
CA ARG A 133 -22.06 -0.93 -4.88
C ARG A 133 -20.64 -1.43 -4.70
N GLN A 134 -19.67 -0.75 -5.30
CA GLN A 134 -18.24 -1.06 -5.15
C GLN A 134 -17.77 -0.80 -3.72
N GLY A 135 -18.17 0.31 -3.10
CA GLY A 135 -17.87 0.63 -1.71
C GLY A 135 -18.45 -0.42 -0.75
N HIS A 136 -19.68 -0.87 -0.96
CA HIS A 136 -20.29 -1.93 -0.14
C HIS A 136 -19.59 -3.27 -0.32
N LYS A 137 -19.26 -3.67 -1.56
CA LYS A 137 -18.47 -4.88 -1.83
C LYS A 137 -17.07 -4.81 -1.19
N GLY A 138 -16.41 -3.65 -1.26
CA GLY A 138 -15.12 -3.41 -0.63
C GLY A 138 -15.18 -3.56 0.89
N ALA A 139 -16.18 -2.94 1.54
CA ALA A 139 -16.37 -3.04 2.99
C ALA A 139 -16.70 -4.48 3.44
N ILE A 140 -17.50 -5.21 2.67
CA ILE A 140 -17.75 -6.64 2.95
C ILE A 140 -16.47 -7.46 2.79
N GLN A 141 -15.68 -7.20 1.74
CA GLN A 141 -14.43 -7.91 1.51
C GLN A 141 -13.42 -7.66 2.64
N GLU A 142 -13.29 -6.42 3.10
CA GLU A 142 -12.44 -6.06 4.24
C GLU A 142 -12.88 -6.79 5.51
N ARG A 143 -14.20 -6.84 5.78
CA ARG A 143 -14.75 -7.58 6.91
C ARG A 143 -14.50 -9.08 6.79
N ILE A 144 -14.61 -9.66 5.60
CA ILE A 144 -14.29 -11.07 5.36
C ILE A 144 -12.80 -11.32 5.66
N GLN A 145 -11.90 -10.48 5.16
CA GLN A 145 -10.46 -10.61 5.45
C GLN A 145 -10.15 -10.52 6.95
N GLN A 146 -10.79 -9.60 7.66
CA GLN A 146 -10.66 -9.48 9.11
C GLN A 146 -11.15 -10.74 9.84
N VAL A 147 -12.31 -11.29 9.45
CA VAL A 147 -12.86 -12.52 10.07
C VAL A 147 -12.04 -13.75 9.71
N THR A 148 -11.54 -13.85 8.47
CA THR A 148 -10.64 -14.94 8.05
C THR A 148 -9.35 -14.92 8.85
N GLY A 149 -8.76 -13.75 9.12
CA GLY A 149 -7.58 -13.65 9.99
C GLY A 149 -7.84 -14.08 11.45
N LEU A 150 -9.10 -14.06 11.89
CA LEU A 150 -9.50 -14.54 13.22
C LEU A 150 -9.83 -16.04 13.25
N GLN A 151 -10.00 -16.69 12.10
CA GLN A 151 -10.31 -18.11 12.02
C GLN A 151 -9.17 -18.98 12.59
N ASP A 152 -7.92 -18.54 12.40
CA ASP A 152 -6.72 -19.28 12.82
C ASP A 152 -6.39 -19.12 14.32
N VAL A 153 -7.17 -18.35 15.08
CA VAL A 153 -6.91 -18.08 16.50
C VAL A 153 -7.05 -19.34 17.36
N GLU A 154 -7.93 -20.28 16.98
CA GLU A 154 -8.08 -21.56 17.67
C GLU A 154 -6.78 -22.38 17.59
N ASP A 155 -6.18 -22.48 16.39
CA ASP A 155 -4.96 -23.25 16.18
C ASP A 155 -3.75 -22.59 16.84
N VAL A 156 -3.62 -21.26 16.76
CA VAL A 156 -2.58 -20.52 17.49
C VAL A 156 -2.70 -20.73 19.00
N THR A 157 -3.93 -20.74 19.54
CA THR A 157 -4.16 -20.98 20.97
C THR A 157 -3.80 -22.41 21.36
N LYS A 158 -4.15 -23.41 20.55
CA LYS A 158 -3.71 -24.80 20.77
C LYS A 158 -2.19 -24.91 20.77
N VAL A 159 -1.52 -24.28 19.80
CA VAL A 159 -0.06 -24.24 19.73
C VAL A 159 0.53 -23.61 20.99
N LEU A 160 -0.03 -22.51 21.48
CA LEU A 160 0.45 -21.86 22.71
C LEU A 160 0.35 -22.80 23.93
N PHE A 161 -0.75 -23.55 24.05
CA PHE A 161 -0.93 -24.54 25.12
C PHE A 161 0.00 -25.74 24.96
N THR A 162 0.22 -26.24 23.75
CA THR A 162 1.17 -27.34 23.51
C THR A 162 2.60 -26.89 23.82
N THR A 163 3.01 -25.70 23.38
CA THR A 163 4.32 -25.14 23.70
C THR A 163 4.49 -24.98 25.21
N SER A 164 3.49 -24.44 25.92
CA SER A 164 3.57 -24.32 27.38
C SER A 164 3.73 -25.68 28.08
N LYS A 165 3.04 -26.72 27.60
CA LYS A 165 3.16 -28.09 28.13
C LYS A 165 4.52 -28.72 27.82
N GLU A 166 5.03 -28.51 26.61
CA GLU A 166 6.36 -28.98 26.21
C GLU A 166 7.47 -28.28 26.99
N THR A 167 7.36 -26.96 27.21
CA THR A 167 8.29 -26.21 28.06
C THR A 167 8.33 -26.78 29.49
N ALA A 168 7.18 -26.97 30.12
CA ALA A 168 7.13 -27.54 31.47
C ALA A 168 7.72 -28.96 31.55
N ARG A 169 7.54 -29.78 30.50
CA ARG A 169 8.14 -31.11 30.41
C ARG A 169 9.66 -31.03 30.27
N MET A 170 10.16 -30.17 29.38
CA MET A 170 11.60 -29.99 29.18
C MET A 170 12.27 -29.42 30.42
N GLU A 171 11.61 -28.50 31.15
CA GLU A 171 12.11 -28.01 32.44
C GLU A 171 12.26 -29.15 33.47
N ALA A 172 11.28 -30.05 33.55
CA ALA A 172 11.38 -31.21 34.44
C ALA A 172 12.55 -32.15 34.04
N GLU A 173 12.70 -32.44 32.74
CA GLU A 173 13.81 -33.28 32.23
C GLU A 173 15.18 -32.61 32.48
N ILE A 174 15.28 -31.28 32.34
CA ILE A 174 16.48 -30.50 32.68
C ILE A 174 16.77 -30.61 34.19
N PHE A 175 15.77 -30.47 35.06
CA PHE A 175 15.94 -30.60 36.50
C PHE A 175 16.46 -31.98 36.91
N GLU A 176 15.95 -33.05 36.31
CA GLU A 176 16.43 -34.41 36.57
C GLU A 176 17.90 -34.59 36.15
N LEU A 177 18.26 -34.09 34.96
CA LEU A 177 19.63 -34.15 34.46
C LEU A 177 20.59 -33.30 35.32
N GLU A 178 20.18 -32.11 35.74
CA GLU A 178 20.96 -31.27 36.66
C GLU A 178 21.19 -31.96 38.00
N GLN A 179 20.19 -32.63 38.55
CA GLN A 179 20.34 -33.42 39.78
C GLN A 179 21.34 -34.57 39.60
N GLN A 180 21.30 -35.29 38.47
CA GLN A 180 22.25 -36.36 38.16
C GLN A 180 23.68 -35.82 38.03
N VAL A 181 23.87 -34.69 37.33
CA VAL A 181 25.18 -34.03 37.18
C VAL A 181 25.70 -33.52 38.52
N ALA A 182 24.84 -32.92 39.35
CA ALA A 182 25.22 -32.44 40.67
C ALA A 182 25.69 -33.58 41.57
N LEU A 183 25.00 -34.73 41.57
CA LEU A 183 25.41 -35.93 42.31
C LEU A 183 26.74 -36.50 41.78
N ALA A 184 26.90 -36.57 40.45
CA ALA A 184 28.15 -37.01 39.84
C ALA A 184 29.33 -36.10 40.19
N GLN A 185 29.11 -34.77 40.22
CA GLN A 185 30.11 -33.78 40.59
C GLN A 185 30.49 -33.88 42.07
N GLN A 186 29.51 -34.10 42.96
CA GLN A 186 29.78 -34.35 44.37
C GLN A 186 30.63 -35.62 44.56
N ALA A 187 30.25 -36.74 43.93
CA ALA A 187 31.01 -37.98 44.00
C ALA A 187 32.44 -37.82 43.46
N LYS A 188 32.60 -37.10 42.34
CA LYS A 188 33.90 -36.76 41.77
C LYS A 188 34.73 -35.90 42.74
N SER A 189 34.15 -34.88 43.35
CA SER A 189 34.87 -34.01 44.30
C SER A 189 35.39 -34.78 45.51
N VAL A 190 34.61 -35.73 46.03
CA VAL A 190 35.05 -36.63 47.11
C VAL A 190 36.22 -37.48 46.63
N LEU A 191 36.10 -38.10 45.46
CA LEU A 191 37.17 -38.94 44.89
C LEU A 191 38.46 -38.15 44.64
N GLU A 192 38.35 -36.94 44.07
CA GLU A 192 39.50 -36.04 43.86
C GLU A 192 40.14 -35.63 45.19
N SER A 193 39.35 -35.37 46.24
CA SER A 193 39.87 -35.11 47.59
C SER A 193 40.68 -36.29 48.13
N TRP A 194 40.22 -37.52 47.92
CA TRP A 194 40.95 -38.73 48.33
C TRP A 194 42.24 -38.90 47.54
N VAL A 195 42.19 -38.75 46.21
CA VAL A 195 43.37 -38.86 45.34
C VAL A 195 44.40 -37.79 45.68
N HIS A 196 43.97 -36.54 45.91
CA HIS A 196 44.86 -35.46 46.31
C HIS A 196 45.51 -35.72 47.68
N HIS A 197 44.72 -36.20 48.65
CA HIS A 197 45.23 -36.59 49.96
C HIS A 197 46.27 -37.72 49.86
N GLU A 198 46.01 -38.75 49.05
CA GLU A 198 46.96 -39.83 48.82
C GLU A 198 48.25 -39.35 48.14
N ALA A 199 48.14 -38.50 47.12
CA ALA A 199 49.28 -37.89 46.47
C ALA A 199 50.13 -37.05 47.44
N SER A 200 49.48 -36.28 48.34
CA SER A 200 50.16 -35.51 49.39
C SER A 200 50.91 -36.43 50.36
N ILE A 201 50.28 -37.52 50.82
CA ILE A 201 50.93 -38.50 51.70
C ILE A 201 52.16 -39.12 51.02
N ARG A 202 52.04 -39.55 49.75
CA ARG A 202 53.17 -40.12 49.00
C ARG A 202 54.32 -39.11 48.85
N ALA A 203 54.00 -37.85 48.54
CA ALA A 203 54.99 -36.78 48.44
C ALA A 203 55.71 -36.53 49.78
N ASP A 204 54.99 -36.53 50.90
CA ASP A 204 55.57 -36.35 52.23
C ASP A 204 56.40 -37.56 52.68
N GLN A 205 55.97 -38.78 52.36
CA GLN A 205 56.78 -39.99 52.56
C GLN A 205 58.07 -39.93 51.75
N GLN A 206 58.02 -39.54 50.47
CA GLN A 206 59.21 -39.35 49.64
C GLN A 206 60.14 -38.28 50.21
N ARG A 207 59.61 -37.13 50.67
CA ARG A 207 60.43 -36.10 51.33
C ARG A 207 61.11 -36.63 52.60
N ARG A 208 60.38 -37.37 53.44
CA ARG A 208 60.92 -37.99 54.67
C ARG A 208 62.02 -39.01 54.33
N LEU A 209 61.77 -39.90 53.37
CA LEU A 209 62.75 -40.88 52.90
C LEU A 209 63.98 -40.19 52.32
N VAL A 210 63.81 -39.15 51.50
CA VAL A 210 64.92 -38.36 50.95
C VAL A 210 65.70 -37.70 52.08
N SER A 211 65.04 -37.10 53.08
CA SER A 211 65.73 -36.48 54.22
C SER A 211 66.49 -37.49 55.09
N ASP A 212 65.93 -38.68 55.32
CA ASP A 212 66.59 -39.76 56.06
C ASP A 212 67.78 -40.33 55.28
N VAL A 213 67.63 -40.53 53.96
CA VAL A 213 68.75 -40.92 53.08
C VAL A 213 69.85 -39.85 53.07
N LEU A 214 69.49 -38.57 52.93
CA LEU A 214 70.44 -37.46 52.95
C LEU A 214 71.19 -37.43 54.29
N GLY A 215 70.48 -37.50 55.42
CA GLY A 215 71.08 -37.52 56.75
C GLY A 215 71.99 -38.74 57.00
N ARG A 216 71.60 -39.92 56.51
CA ARG A 216 72.45 -41.13 56.55
C ARG A 216 73.69 -40.97 55.69
N VAL A 217 73.59 -40.40 54.49
CA VAL A 217 74.74 -40.13 53.62
C VAL A 217 75.67 -39.10 54.27
N ASP A 218 75.13 -37.99 54.78
CA ASP A 218 75.88 -36.93 55.48
C ASP A 218 76.64 -37.48 56.71
N SER A 219 76.04 -38.40 57.48
CA SER A 219 76.73 -39.05 58.60
C SER A 219 77.86 -40.01 58.15
N LYS A 220 77.70 -40.67 57.01
CA LYS A 220 78.72 -41.58 56.46
C LYS A 220 79.90 -40.83 55.85
N ILE A 221 79.68 -39.73 55.16
CA ILE A 221 80.77 -38.92 54.56
C ILE A 221 81.68 -38.28 55.61
N LEU A 222 81.16 -37.99 56.82
CA LEU A 222 81.94 -37.44 57.93
C LEU A 222 82.78 -38.50 58.67
N THR A 223 82.61 -39.79 58.37
CA THR A 223 83.36 -40.86 59.02
C THR A 223 84.77 -40.97 58.43
N GLN A 224 85.80 -40.96 59.28
CA GLN A 224 87.21 -40.97 58.84
C GLN A 224 87.60 -42.20 57.99
N LYS A 225 86.92 -43.34 58.19
CA LYS A 225 87.09 -44.53 57.35
C LYS A 225 86.66 -44.28 55.90
N PHE A 226 85.53 -43.60 55.67
CA PHE A 226 85.05 -43.25 54.33
C PHE A 226 85.98 -42.23 53.66
N GLN A 227 86.48 -41.25 54.41
CA GLN A 227 87.43 -40.27 53.88
C GLN A 227 88.74 -40.92 53.41
N GLN A 228 89.28 -41.87 54.18
CA GLN A 228 90.47 -42.62 53.77
C GLN A 228 90.20 -43.53 52.57
N GLU A 229 89.04 -44.18 52.52
CA GLU A 229 88.65 -45.05 51.40
C GLU A 229 88.42 -44.25 50.10
N ALA A 230 87.77 -43.09 50.19
CA ALA A 230 87.62 -42.14 49.07
C ALA A 230 88.96 -41.54 48.62
N LEU A 231 89.87 -41.21 49.54
CA LEU A 231 91.23 -40.79 49.21
C LEU A 231 91.97 -41.89 48.45
N ASN A 232 91.92 -43.13 48.91
CA ASN A 232 92.55 -44.27 48.21
C ASN A 232 91.91 -44.54 46.84
N GLU A 233 90.58 -44.44 46.73
CA GLU A 233 89.88 -44.59 45.45
C GLU A 233 90.24 -43.47 44.47
N SER A 234 90.27 -42.21 44.92
CA SER A 234 90.68 -41.07 44.10
C SER A 234 92.14 -41.15 43.66
N ILE A 235 93.06 -41.63 44.53
CA ILE A 235 94.44 -41.93 44.16
C ILE A 235 94.49 -43.02 43.09
N GLY A 236 93.71 -44.10 43.25
CA GLY A 236 93.63 -45.18 42.27
C GLY A 236 93.03 -44.76 40.92
N GLU A 237 92.08 -43.81 40.90
CA GLU A 237 91.52 -43.26 39.67
C GLU A 237 92.50 -42.30 38.97
N VAL A 238 93.23 -41.49 39.74
CA VAL A 238 94.32 -40.65 39.21
C VAL A 238 95.45 -41.52 38.66
N GLU A 239 95.83 -42.60 39.34
CA GLU A 239 96.82 -43.57 38.84
C GLU A 239 96.38 -44.24 37.54
N LYS A 240 95.09 -44.57 37.38
CA LYS A 240 94.53 -45.10 36.12
C LYS A 240 94.55 -44.07 35.00
N VAL A 241 94.16 -42.82 35.27
CA VAL A 241 94.18 -41.74 34.28
C VAL A 241 95.61 -41.44 33.83
N LEU A 242 96.58 -41.44 34.76
CA LEU A 242 98.02 -41.31 34.47
C LEU A 242 98.60 -42.52 33.71
N ALA A 243 98.04 -43.71 33.88
CA ALA A 243 98.44 -44.90 33.12
C ALA A 243 97.82 -44.96 31.71
N THR A 244 96.75 -44.19 31.45
CA THR A 244 96.10 -44.07 30.14
C THR A 244 96.41 -42.78 29.39
N ALA A 245 97.10 -41.82 30.02
CA ALA A 245 97.65 -40.60 29.41
C ALA A 245 99.13 -40.81 29.06
#